data_AF-A0A0B2RBQ2-F1
#
_entry.id   AF-A0A0B2RBQ2-F1
#
_cell.length_a   1.000
_cell.length_b   1.000
_cell.length_c   1.000
_cell.angle_alpha   90.00
_cell.angle_beta   90.00
_cell.angle_gamma   90.00
#
_symmetry.space_group_name_H-M   'P 1'
#
loop_
_entity.id
_entity.type
_entity.pdbx_description
1 polymer ?
#
loop_
_entity_poly.entity_id
_entity_poly.type
_entity_poly.pdbx_seq_one_letter_code
_entity_poly.pdbx_strand_id
1 'polypeptide(L)'
;INSVLTSLPIYFFSFFRVPKKVVNKLVRLQRNFLWDGASEQNKIAWIKWEAVCMPKEEGGLGVKDITSFNVALMGKWKWELFQSQGELWVRLLNSKYGGWRGLSEHPRPAKESIWWRDL
;
A
#
# COMPACT_ATOMS: atom_id res chain seq x y z
N ILE A 1 16.45 9.12 13.50
CA ILE A 1 16.89 8.63 12.16
C ILE A 1 16.03 7.44 11.70
N ASN A 2 15.92 6.36 12.48
CA ASN A 2 15.04 5.23 12.15
C ASN A 2 13.55 5.59 12.04
N SER A 3 13.03 6.58 12.79
CA SER A 3 11.61 6.96 12.70
C SER A 3 11.26 7.70 11.40
N VAL A 4 12.14 8.55 10.89
CA VAL A 4 11.90 9.36 9.67
C VAL A 4 12.05 8.49 8.41
N LEU A 5 13.06 7.61 8.38
CA LEU A 5 13.30 6.73 7.25
C LEU A 5 12.25 5.62 7.12
N THR A 6 11.64 5.19 8.24
CA THR A 6 10.54 4.22 8.20
C THR A 6 9.18 4.87 7.98
N SER A 7 8.95 6.10 8.45
CA SER A 7 7.68 6.81 8.26
C SER A 7 7.48 7.29 6.82
N LEU A 8 8.53 7.69 6.12
CA LEU A 8 8.44 8.18 4.74
C LEU A 8 7.83 7.13 3.78
N PRO A 9 8.34 5.88 3.69
CA PRO A 9 7.73 4.84 2.86
C PRO A 9 6.28 4.55 3.25
N ILE A 10 5.96 4.50 4.54
CA ILE A 10 4.60 4.25 5.03
C ILE A 10 3.66 5.38 4.61
N TYR A 11 4.11 6.63 4.70
CA TYR A 11 3.36 7.79 4.23
C TYR A 11 3.07 7.69 2.72
N PHE A 12 4.09 7.42 1.90
CA PHE A 12 3.89 7.24 0.46
C PHE A 12 2.93 6.09 0.14
N PHE A 13 3.02 4.98 0.87
CA PHE A 13 2.11 3.83 0.69
C PHE A 13 0.70 4.10 1.21
N SER A 14 0.51 5.04 2.11
CA SER A 14 -0.82 5.45 2.56
C SER A 14 -1.50 6.41 1.58
N PHE A 15 -0.72 7.23 0.88
CA PHE A 15 -1.28 8.18 -0.08
C PHE A 15 -1.35 7.63 -1.51
N PHE A 16 -0.35 6.91 -2.00
CA PHE A 16 -0.27 6.57 -3.42
C PHE A 16 -0.39 5.08 -3.67
N ARG A 17 -1.08 4.72 -4.76
CA ARG A 17 -1.02 3.36 -5.27
C ARG A 17 0.38 3.08 -5.80
N VAL A 18 1.05 2.09 -5.22
CA VAL A 18 2.46 1.81 -5.55
C VAL A 18 2.54 1.19 -6.95
N PRO A 19 3.38 1.74 -7.86
CA PRO A 19 3.57 1.13 -9.18
C PRO A 19 4.16 -0.28 -9.08
N LYS A 20 3.70 -1.20 -9.93
CA LYS A 20 4.17 -2.60 -9.96
C LYS A 20 5.70 -2.72 -10.05
N LYS A 21 6.36 -1.83 -10.79
CA LYS A 21 7.84 -1.81 -10.90
C LYS A 21 8.52 -1.57 -9.55
N VAL A 22 7.96 -0.69 -8.71
CA VAL A 22 8.48 -0.40 -7.37
C VAL A 22 8.23 -1.58 -6.45
N VAL A 23 7.02 -2.17 -6.49
CA VAL A 23 6.70 -3.41 -5.77
C VAL A 23 7.71 -4.50 -6.11
N ASN A 24 7.95 -4.77 -7.39
CA ASN A 24 8.89 -5.79 -7.84
C ASN A 24 10.32 -5.52 -7.35
N LYS A 25 10.76 -4.26 -7.33
CA LYS A 25 12.08 -3.88 -6.82
C LYS A 25 12.20 -4.15 -5.31
N LEU A 26 11.17 -3.81 -4.54
CA LEU A 26 11.13 -4.05 -3.10
C LEU A 26 11.05 -5.55 -2.76
N VAL A 27 10.21 -6.30 -3.48
CA VAL A 27 10.14 -7.76 -3.35
C VAL A 27 11.49 -8.39 -3.68
N ARG A 28 12.19 -7.92 -4.71
CA ARG A 28 13.54 -8.39 -5.03
C ARG A 28 14.51 -8.12 -3.88
N LEU A 29 14.49 -6.93 -3.26
CA LEU A 29 15.32 -6.63 -2.10
C LEU A 29 14.99 -7.53 -0.90
N GLN A 30 13.71 -7.77 -0.62
CA GLN A 30 13.28 -8.69 0.45
C GLN A 30 13.74 -10.13 0.18
N ARG A 31 13.66 -10.58 -1.08
CA ARG A 31 14.14 -11.91 -1.49
C ARG A 31 15.65 -12.02 -1.38
N ASN A 32 16.39 -11.04 -1.87
CA ASN A 32 17.85 -11.04 -1.75
C ASN A 32 18.27 -11.05 -0.27
N PHE A 33 17.60 -10.27 0.59
CA PHE A 33 17.86 -10.31 2.02
C PHE A 33 17.62 -11.71 2.63
N LEU A 34 16.54 -12.39 2.23
CA LEU A 34 16.15 -13.66 2.81
C LEU A 34 16.96 -14.87 2.28
N TRP A 35 17.37 -14.88 1.00
CA TRP A 35 18.08 -16.02 0.40
C TRP A 35 19.53 -15.76 0.01
N ASP A 36 19.93 -14.55 -0.39
CA ASP A 36 21.28 -14.31 -0.92
C ASP A 36 22.36 -14.23 0.19
N GLY A 37 22.01 -13.75 1.39
CA GLY A 37 23.00 -13.53 2.45
C GLY A 37 24.16 -12.63 1.99
N ALA A 38 25.33 -12.74 2.63
CA ALA A 38 26.52 -11.90 2.33
C ALA A 38 27.42 -12.44 1.20
N SER A 39 27.02 -13.52 0.52
CA SER A 39 27.80 -14.15 -0.55
C SER A 39 27.23 -13.76 -1.91
N GLU A 40 28.08 -13.43 -2.88
CA GLU A 40 27.69 -13.07 -4.26
C GLU A 40 27.09 -14.23 -5.08
N GLN A 41 26.76 -15.36 -4.45
CA GLN A 41 26.16 -16.51 -5.13
C GLN A 41 24.63 -16.43 -5.06
N ASN A 42 24.01 -16.17 -6.21
CA ASN A 42 22.55 -16.22 -6.39
C ASN A 42 21.99 -17.56 -5.91
N LYS A 43 21.41 -17.61 -4.70
CA LYS A 43 20.79 -18.84 -4.19
C LYS A 43 19.41 -19.03 -4.80
N ILE A 44 19.10 -20.27 -5.18
CA ILE A 44 17.78 -20.63 -5.73
C ILE A 44 16.74 -20.55 -4.61
N ALA A 45 15.73 -19.71 -4.80
CA ALA A 45 14.57 -19.64 -3.91
C ALA A 45 13.55 -20.72 -4.30
N TRP A 46 13.55 -21.83 -3.57
CA TRP A 46 12.65 -22.98 -3.80
C TRP A 46 11.20 -22.75 -3.38
N ILE A 47 10.94 -21.71 -2.58
CA ILE A 47 9.62 -21.40 -2.04
C ILE A 47 9.02 -20.22 -2.81
N LYS A 48 7.75 -20.36 -3.23
CA LYS A 48 6.97 -19.28 -3.86
C LYS A 48 6.88 -18.09 -2.92
N TRP A 49 6.93 -16.86 -3.45
CA TRP A 49 6.92 -15.66 -2.61
C TRP A 49 5.62 -15.54 -1.82
N GLU A 50 4.51 -15.94 -2.43
CA GLU A 50 3.19 -15.91 -1.84
C GLU A 50 3.12 -16.78 -0.58
N ALA A 51 3.76 -17.95 -0.59
CA ALA A 51 3.83 -18.83 0.58
C ALA A 51 4.65 -18.21 1.72
N VAL A 52 5.70 -17.45 1.40
CA VAL A 52 6.48 -16.70 2.39
C VAL A 52 5.65 -15.57 3.02
N CYS A 53 4.75 -14.97 2.25
CA CYS A 53 3.87 -13.91 2.73
C CYS A 53 2.71 -14.39 3.62
N MET A 54 2.41 -15.70 3.62
CA MET A 54 1.36 -16.26 4.47
C MET A 54 1.63 -16.02 5.96
N PRO A 55 0.57 -15.96 6.80
CA PRO A 55 0.71 -15.91 8.25
C PRO A 55 1.55 -17.06 8.79
N LYS A 56 2.18 -16.86 9.96
CA LYS A 56 3.03 -17.89 10.59
C LYS A 56 2.20 -19.10 11.03
N GLU A 57 0.97 -18.85 11.41
CA GLU A 57 -0.04 -19.83 11.80
C GLU A 57 -0.42 -20.75 10.63
N GLU A 58 -0.27 -20.27 9.40
CA GLU A 58 -0.51 -21.01 8.16
C GLU A 58 0.79 -21.56 7.52
N GLY A 59 1.89 -21.53 8.28
CA GLY A 59 3.19 -22.07 7.85
C GLY A 59 4.04 -21.13 6.99
N GLY A 60 3.65 -19.87 6.83
CA GLY A 60 4.44 -18.84 6.18
C GLY A 60 5.43 -18.13 7.12
N LEU A 61 6.10 -17.09 6.62
CA LEU A 61 7.00 -16.26 7.44
C LEU A 61 6.33 -14.96 7.94
N GLY A 62 5.10 -14.67 7.50
CA GLY A 62 4.37 -13.45 7.86
C GLY A 62 4.95 -12.19 7.21
N VAL A 63 5.70 -12.32 6.11
CA VAL A 63 6.19 -11.15 5.36
C VAL A 63 5.02 -10.47 4.68
N LYS A 64 4.79 -9.19 4.96
CA LYS A 64 3.67 -8.46 4.37
C LYS A 64 3.80 -8.38 2.85
N ASP A 65 2.79 -8.86 2.13
CA ASP A 65 2.64 -8.56 0.71
C ASP A 65 2.47 -7.04 0.52
N ILE A 66 3.37 -6.43 -0.25
CA ILE A 66 3.45 -4.97 -0.40
C ILE A 66 2.19 -4.42 -1.08
N THR A 67 1.63 -5.17 -2.03
CA THR A 67 0.43 -4.74 -2.76
C THR A 67 -0.77 -4.67 -1.82
N SER A 68 -0.99 -5.74 -1.05
CA SER A 68 -2.06 -5.83 -0.07
C SER A 68 -1.87 -4.82 1.06
N PHE A 69 -0.63 -4.62 1.50
CA PHE A 69 -0.30 -3.63 2.52
C PHE A 69 -0.56 -2.19 2.03
N ASN A 70 -0.25 -1.86 0.78
CA ASN A 70 -0.57 -0.56 0.18
C ASN A 70 -2.08 -0.33 0.11
N VAL A 71 -2.86 -1.32 -0.34
CA VAL A 71 -4.33 -1.22 -0.37
C VAL A 71 -4.90 -1.01 1.04
N ALA A 72 -4.43 -1.76 2.02
CA ALA A 72 -4.86 -1.60 3.41
C ALA A 72 -4.54 -0.20 3.96
N LEU A 73 -3.35 0.34 3.69
CA LEU A 73 -2.95 1.68 4.12
C LEU A 73 -3.74 2.79 3.44
N MET A 74 -4.10 2.64 2.16
CA MET A 74 -5.00 3.58 1.48
C MET A 74 -6.43 3.48 2.02
N GLY A 75 -6.88 2.28 2.40
CA GLY A 75 -8.16 2.04 3.04
C GLY A 75 -8.38 2.86 4.32
N LYS A 76 -7.30 3.20 5.04
CA LYS A 76 -7.36 4.15 6.18
C LYS A 76 -8.07 5.44 5.81
N TRP A 77 -7.77 6.04 4.65
CA TRP A 77 -8.38 7.32 4.26
C TRP A 77 -9.86 7.20 3.93
N LYS A 78 -10.29 6.05 3.37
CA LYS A 78 -11.72 5.76 3.21
C LYS A 78 -12.42 5.65 4.55
N TRP A 79 -11.80 4.97 5.49
CA TRP A 79 -12.32 4.82 6.85
C TRP A 79 -12.43 6.16 7.57
N GLU A 80 -11.37 6.98 7.52
CA GLU A 80 -11.36 8.33 8.10
C GLU A 80 -12.39 9.25 7.41
N LEU A 81 -12.54 9.17 6.09
CA LEU A 81 -13.57 9.92 5.37
C LEU A 81 -14.97 9.55 5.87
N PHE A 82 -15.20 8.29 6.24
CA PHE A 82 -16.48 7.83 6.78
C PHE A 82 -16.71 8.33 8.20
N GLN A 83 -15.72 8.20 9.08
CA GLN A 83 -15.86 8.52 10.51
C GLN A 83 -15.74 10.00 10.84
N SER A 84 -14.85 10.73 10.17
CA SER A 84 -14.39 12.06 10.59
C SER A 84 -15.04 13.20 9.77
N GLN A 85 -16.38 13.18 9.62
CA GLN A 85 -17.15 14.17 8.83
C GLN A 85 -16.96 15.64 9.26
N GLY A 86 -16.47 15.86 10.48
CA GLY A 86 -16.24 17.20 11.03
C GLY A 86 -14.96 17.87 10.52
N GLU A 87 -14.01 17.13 9.97
CA GLU A 87 -12.69 17.66 9.63
C GLU A 87 -12.70 18.48 8.33
N LEU A 88 -11.83 19.50 8.28
CA LEU A 88 -11.79 20.45 7.17
C LEU A 88 -11.52 19.76 5.82
N TRP A 89 -10.61 18.80 5.79
CA TRP A 89 -10.28 18.07 4.55
C TRP A 89 -11.44 17.19 4.08
N VAL A 90 -12.19 16.57 5.00
CA VAL A 90 -13.40 15.80 4.68
C VAL A 90 -14.46 16.71 4.08
N ARG A 91 -14.72 17.87 4.70
CA ARG A 91 -15.66 18.86 4.18
C ARG A 91 -15.28 19.36 2.78
N LEU A 92 -13.98 19.59 2.55
CA LEU A 92 -13.47 20.01 1.25
C LEU A 92 -13.65 18.92 0.19
N LEU A 93 -13.36 17.66 0.52
CA LEU A 93 -13.58 16.53 -0.39
C LEU A 93 -15.06 16.29 -0.67
N ASN A 94 -15.92 16.41 0.34
CA ASN A 94 -17.37 16.31 0.20
C ASN A 94 -17.91 17.40 -0.72
N SER A 95 -17.44 18.64 -0.56
CA SER A 95 -17.82 19.77 -1.42
C SER A 95 -17.34 19.61 -2.86
N LYS A 96 -16.09 19.16 -3.06
CA LYS A 96 -15.49 19.05 -4.40
C LYS A 96 -15.93 17.82 -5.17
N TYR A 97 -16.08 16.68 -4.49
CA TYR A 97 -16.26 15.37 -5.12
C TYR A 97 -17.53 14.64 -4.67
N GLY A 98 -18.38 15.22 -3.81
CA GLY A 98 -19.60 14.55 -3.32
C GLY A 98 -19.33 13.49 -2.24
N GLY A 99 -18.11 13.41 -1.73
CA GLY A 99 -17.76 12.54 -0.60
C GLY A 99 -17.79 11.06 -0.93
N TRP A 100 -18.25 10.25 0.03
CA TRP A 100 -18.37 8.80 -0.17
C TRP A 100 -19.21 8.42 -1.39
N ARG A 101 -20.32 9.13 -1.64
CA ARG A 101 -21.18 8.87 -2.81
C ARG A 101 -20.40 9.05 -4.11
N GLY A 102 -19.61 10.12 -4.20
CA GLY A 102 -18.74 10.36 -5.37
C GLY A 102 -17.66 9.29 -5.58
N LEU A 103 -17.16 8.63 -4.52
CA LEU A 103 -16.25 7.48 -4.68
C LEU A 103 -16.94 6.25 -5.28
N SER A 104 -18.22 6.06 -4.98
CA SER A 104 -19.03 4.93 -5.46
C SER A 104 -19.68 5.16 -6.82
N GLU A 105 -19.81 6.43 -7.24
CA GLU A 105 -20.49 6.79 -8.48
C GLU A 105 -19.62 6.51 -9.72
N HIS A 106 -20.26 5.95 -10.74
CA HIS A 106 -19.67 5.75 -12.06
C HIS A 106 -20.59 6.35 -13.12
N PRO A 107 -20.06 7.02 -14.16
CA PRO A 107 -18.63 7.19 -14.48
C PRO A 107 -17.95 8.28 -13.64
N ARG A 108 -16.70 8.04 -13.24
CA ARG A 108 -15.91 9.00 -12.46
C ARG A 108 -15.51 10.20 -13.33
N PRO A 109 -15.68 11.46 -12.86
CA PRO A 109 -15.28 12.65 -13.60
C PRO A 109 -13.82 12.61 -14.07
N ALA A 110 -13.55 13.03 -15.31
CA ALA A 110 -12.19 13.06 -15.88
C ALA A 110 -11.21 14.02 -15.14
N LYS A 111 -11.73 14.91 -14.28
CA LYS A 111 -10.96 15.94 -13.54
C LYS A 111 -10.67 15.56 -12.07
N GLU A 112 -10.85 14.30 -11.68
CA GLU A 112 -10.49 13.84 -10.35
C GLU A 112 -8.96 13.86 -10.12
N SER A 113 -8.55 14.12 -8.88
CA SER A 113 -7.15 13.92 -8.52
C SER A 113 -6.79 12.44 -8.58
N ILE A 114 -5.53 12.13 -8.93
CA ILE A 114 -5.02 10.75 -8.98
C ILE A 114 -5.27 10.04 -7.65
N TRP A 115 -5.04 10.74 -6.53
CA TRP A 115 -5.29 10.22 -5.19
C TRP A 115 -6.75 9.81 -4.96
N TRP A 116 -7.71 10.66 -5.33
CA TRP A 116 -9.15 10.37 -5.16
C TRP A 116 -9.61 9.23 -6.06
N ARG A 117 -9.05 9.18 -7.27
CA ARG A 117 -9.30 8.08 -8.21
C ARG A 117 -8.75 6.74 -7.69
N ASP A 118 -7.58 6.77 -7.07
CA ASP A 118 -6.90 5.57 -6.57
C ASP A 118 -7.43 5.09 -5.21
N LEU A 119 -8.07 5.98 -4.43
CA LEU A 119 -8.80 5.63 -3.22
C LEU A 119 -9.90 4.62 -3.55
#